data_AF-I1PI23-F1
#
_entry.id   AF-I1PI23-F1
#
_cell.length_a   1.000
_cell.length_b   1.000
_cell.length_c   1.000
_cell.angle_alpha   90.00
_cell.angle_beta   90.00
_cell.angle_gamma   90.00
#
_symmetry.space_group_name_H-M   'P 1'
#
loop_
_entity.id
_entity.type
_entity.pdbx_description
1 polymer ?
#
loop_
_entity_poly.entity_id
_entity_poly.type
_entity_poly.pdbx_seq_one_letter_code
_entity_poly.pdbx_strand_id
1 'polypeptide(L)'
;ERDIPVLVFSAGLADIIEEVFRQKLHRSFKNIKVVSNRMVFNEEGRLVSFKGKTIHVLNKNEHALDMAAPVHDNLGDPNGYTDDYSLVKKRTNVLLLGDHIGDLGMSDGLNYENRIAVGFLNNNIEKSLKDYSEAFDIVYLNDAPMVGVVELVSELCP
;
A
#
# COMPACT_ATOMS: atom_id res chain seq x y z
N GLU A 1 19.79 2.35 -5.03
CA GLU A 1 18.40 2.57 -4.61
C GLU A 1 18.04 4.03 -4.75
N ARG A 2 16.86 4.34 -5.29
CA ARG A 2 16.41 5.73 -5.54
C ARG A 2 15.59 6.34 -4.40
N ASP A 3 15.45 5.62 -3.29
CA ASP A 3 14.71 6.03 -2.09
C ASP A 3 13.29 6.56 -2.39
N ILE A 4 12.60 5.88 -3.33
CA ILE A 4 11.22 6.21 -3.71
C ILE A 4 10.30 5.72 -2.59
N PRO A 5 9.48 6.57 -1.96
CA PRO A 5 8.52 6.16 -0.94
C PRO A 5 7.53 5.15 -1.52
N VAL A 6 7.35 4.03 -0.82
CA VAL A 6 6.40 2.97 -1.16
C VAL A 6 5.43 2.83 0.02
N LEU A 7 4.16 3.04 -0.25
CA LEU A 7 3.09 2.84 0.72
C LEU A 7 2.30 1.58 0.37
N VAL A 8 2.39 0.57 1.22
CA VAL A 8 1.61 -0.66 1.11
C VAL A 8 0.33 -0.48 1.91
N PHE A 9 -0.77 -0.21 1.22
CA PHE A 9 -2.07 0.00 1.82
C PHE A 9 -2.96 -1.24 1.62
N SER A 10 -3.15 -2.00 2.70
CA SER A 10 -3.82 -3.29 2.67
C SER A 10 -5.01 -3.36 3.62
N ALA A 11 -6.06 -4.05 3.20
CA ALA A 11 -7.17 -4.48 4.06
C ALA A 11 -6.88 -5.81 4.78
N GLY A 12 -5.66 -6.35 4.64
CA GLY A 12 -5.21 -7.58 5.27
C GLY A 12 -4.68 -7.37 6.69
N LEU A 13 -3.64 -8.13 7.04
CA LEU A 13 -3.02 -8.10 8.37
C LEU A 13 -1.59 -7.54 8.30
N ALA A 14 -1.31 -6.46 9.03
CA ALA A 14 -0.01 -5.79 9.03
C ALA A 14 1.13 -6.75 9.44
N ASP A 15 0.93 -7.51 10.52
CA ASP A 15 1.91 -8.46 11.07
C ASP A 15 2.31 -9.55 10.10
N ILE A 16 1.37 -10.02 9.29
CA ILE A 16 1.67 -11.05 8.31
C ILE A 16 2.43 -10.44 7.12
N ILE A 17 2.06 -9.24 6.66
CA ILE A 17 2.74 -8.55 5.56
C ILE A 17 4.19 -8.23 5.94
N GLU A 18 4.40 -7.62 7.10
CA GLU A 18 5.73 -7.28 7.61
C GLU A 18 6.60 -8.54 7.78
N GLU A 19 6.02 -9.63 8.30
CA GLU A 19 6.73 -10.89 8.46
C GLU A 19 7.12 -11.52 7.12
N VAL A 20 6.23 -11.47 6.12
CA VAL A 20 6.54 -11.90 4.75
C VAL A 20 7.67 -11.05 4.17
N PHE A 21 7.63 -9.72 4.32
CA PHE A 21 8.71 -8.84 3.85
C PHE A 21 10.03 -9.17 4.54
N ARG A 22 10.03 -9.35 5.86
CA ARG A 22 11.21 -9.73 6.63
C ARG A 22 11.82 -11.04 6.14
N GLN A 23 10.99 -12.05 5.88
CA GLN A 23 11.44 -13.37 5.42
C GLN A 23 11.88 -13.39 3.95
N LYS A 24 11.19 -12.68 3.06
CA LYS A 24 11.42 -12.75 1.60
C LYS A 24 12.44 -11.76 1.08
N LEU A 25 12.50 -10.57 1.67
CA LEU A 25 13.37 -9.52 1.18
C LEU A 25 14.77 -9.56 1.82
N HIS A 26 14.91 -10.28 2.94
CA HIS A 26 16.17 -10.45 3.70
C HIS A 26 16.86 -9.13 4.10
N ARG A 27 16.16 -7.99 4.02
CA ARG A 27 16.65 -6.66 4.34
C ARG A 27 15.49 -5.73 4.70
N SER A 28 15.77 -4.73 5.53
CA SER A 28 14.81 -3.68 5.86
C SER A 28 14.88 -2.54 4.84
N PHE A 29 13.73 -1.96 4.50
CA PHE A 29 13.61 -0.82 3.60
C PHE A 29 13.02 0.35 4.36
N LYS A 30 13.80 1.42 4.50
CA LYS A 30 13.35 2.64 5.20
C LYS A 30 12.25 3.36 4.42
N ASN A 31 12.22 3.19 3.10
CA ASN A 31 11.27 3.80 2.19
C ASN A 31 9.94 3.05 2.05
N ILE A 32 9.77 1.87 2.67
CA ILE A 32 8.51 1.12 2.63
C ILE A 32 7.75 1.37 3.93
N LYS A 33 6.49 1.78 3.82
CA LYS A 33 5.54 1.91 4.94
C LYS A 33 4.35 1.01 4.71
N VAL A 34 3.86 0.36 5.77
CA VAL A 34 2.70 -0.55 5.72
C VAL A 34 1.55 0.06 6.51
N VAL A 35 0.41 0.21 5.85
CA VAL A 35 -0.87 0.61 6.44
C VAL A 35 -1.84 -0.57 6.28
N SER A 36 -2.19 -1.21 7.39
CA SER A 36 -3.02 -2.41 7.40
C SER A 36 -3.59 -2.70 8.81
N ASN A 37 -4.44 -3.71 8.95
CA ASN A 37 -5.01 -4.08 10.25
C ASN A 37 -3.93 -4.72 11.14
N ARG A 38 -3.48 -4.00 12.16
CA ARG A 38 -2.46 -4.49 13.12
C ARG A 38 -3.11 -5.28 14.24
N MET A 39 -2.58 -6.48 14.50
CA MET A 39 -2.99 -7.32 15.62
C MET A 39 -2.54 -6.75 16.97
N VAL A 40 -3.35 -6.99 18.01
CA VAL A 40 -3.02 -6.73 19.41
C VAL A 40 -2.95 -8.06 20.13
N PHE A 41 -1.82 -8.33 20.75
CA PHE A 41 -1.60 -9.53 21.57
C PHE A 41 -1.57 -9.16 23.05
N ASN A 42 -2.14 -10.01 23.90
CA ASN A 42 -2.01 -9.89 25.34
C ASN A 42 -0.65 -10.44 25.83
N GLU A 43 -0.40 -10.37 27.14
CA GLU A 43 0.84 -10.83 27.78
C GLU A 43 1.14 -12.32 27.55
N GLU A 44 0.10 -13.13 27.32
CA GLU A 44 0.22 -14.56 27.01
C GLU A 44 0.47 -14.82 25.50
N GLY A 45 0.66 -13.77 24.70
CA GLY A 45 0.86 -13.88 23.25
C GLY A 45 -0.39 -14.26 22.46
N ARG A 46 -1.59 -14.11 23.04
CA ARG A 46 -2.86 -14.42 22.35
C ARG A 46 -3.42 -13.19 21.67
N LEU A 47 -3.89 -13.35 20.42
CA LEU A 47 -4.59 -12.30 19.69
C LEU A 47 -5.89 -11.94 20.42
N VAL A 48 -6.07 -10.67 20.78
CA VAL A 48 -7.25 -10.17 21.50
C VAL A 48 -8.05 -9.12 20.74
N SER A 49 -7.43 -8.33 19.87
CA SER A 49 -8.10 -7.30 19.08
C SER A 49 -7.25 -6.82 17.91
N PHE A 50 -7.78 -5.86 17.14
CA PHE A 50 -7.05 -5.11 16.14
C PHE A 50 -6.98 -3.64 16.55
N LYS A 51 -5.88 -2.97 16.20
CA LYS A 51 -5.69 -1.55 16.51
C LYS A 51 -6.48 -0.67 15.54
N GLY A 52 -7.02 0.44 16.05
CA GLY A 52 -7.72 1.43 15.23
C GLY A 52 -9.05 0.94 14.67
N LYS A 53 -9.52 1.58 13.59
CA LYS A 53 -10.71 1.13 12.85
C LYS A 53 -10.29 0.11 11.78
N THR A 54 -11.16 -0.87 11.53
CA THR A 54 -10.94 -1.89 10.50
C THR A 54 -10.83 -1.26 9.11
N ILE A 55 -9.76 -1.62 8.41
CA ILE A 55 -9.58 -1.36 6.98
C ILE A 55 -10.17 -2.57 6.23
N HIS A 56 -11.12 -2.32 5.35
CA HIS A 56 -11.74 -3.29 4.44
C HIS A 56 -11.66 -2.79 2.99
N VAL A 57 -11.98 -3.65 2.04
CA VAL A 57 -11.82 -3.40 0.58
C VAL A 57 -12.56 -2.14 0.08
N LEU A 58 -13.55 -1.64 0.82
CA LEU A 58 -14.40 -0.52 0.42
C LEU A 58 -14.14 0.78 1.19
N ASN A 59 -13.20 0.81 2.14
CA ASN A 59 -12.87 2.02 2.90
C ASN A 59 -11.38 2.42 2.80
N LYS A 60 -10.68 1.94 1.76
CA LYS A 60 -9.31 2.36 1.43
C LYS A 60 -9.33 3.76 0.81
N ASN A 61 -9.34 4.79 1.64
CA ASN A 61 -9.29 6.20 1.22
C ASN A 61 -8.42 7.03 2.18
N GLU A 62 -8.35 8.35 1.96
CA GLU A 62 -7.60 9.31 2.81
C GLU A 62 -7.88 9.10 4.29
N HIS A 63 -9.15 8.92 4.66
CA HIS A 63 -9.52 8.71 6.04
C HIS A 63 -8.88 7.45 6.58
N ALA A 64 -8.75 6.38 5.80
CA ALA A 64 -8.06 5.19 6.27
C ALA A 64 -6.53 5.36 6.37
N LEU A 65 -5.91 6.32 5.68
CA LEU A 65 -4.51 6.73 5.92
C LEU A 65 -4.35 7.50 7.24
N ASP A 66 -5.23 8.47 7.49
CA ASP A 66 -5.24 9.21 8.76
C ASP A 66 -5.68 8.34 9.95
N MET A 67 -6.57 7.37 9.73
CA MET A 67 -7.04 6.41 10.72
C MET A 67 -6.03 5.28 10.98
N ALA A 68 -5.09 5.06 10.05
CA ALA A 68 -3.94 4.19 10.22
C ALA A 68 -2.66 4.93 10.68
N ALA A 69 -2.81 6.21 11.06
CA ALA A 69 -1.74 7.02 11.66
C ALA A 69 -0.94 6.17 12.66
N PRO A 70 0.39 6.32 12.61
CA PRO A 70 1.35 5.23 12.80
C PRO A 70 1.19 4.65 14.19
N VAL A 71 0.76 3.39 14.24
CA VAL A 71 0.77 2.67 15.50
C VAL A 71 2.19 2.27 15.84
N HIS A 72 2.93 3.22 16.40
CA HIS A 72 4.14 3.08 17.19
C HIS A 72 5.24 2.19 16.60
N ASP A 73 6.27 2.83 16.05
CA ASP A 73 7.64 2.41 16.31
C ASP A 73 7.88 2.47 17.83
N ASN A 74 7.45 1.42 18.55
CA ASN A 74 7.99 1.10 19.88
C ASN A 74 9.31 0.33 19.76
N LEU A 75 9.99 0.42 18.61
CA LEU A 75 11.40 0.06 18.45
C LEU A 75 12.27 1.31 18.63
N GLY A 76 12.16 1.93 19.81
CA GLY A 76 13.25 2.63 20.50
C GLY A 76 14.23 3.51 19.73
N ASP A 77 13.82 4.31 18.76
CA ASP A 77 14.68 5.39 18.25
C ASP A 77 14.53 6.64 19.15
N PRO A 78 15.58 7.08 19.88
CA PRO A 78 15.50 8.21 20.80
C PRO A 78 15.45 9.58 20.10
N ASN A 79 15.60 9.64 18.78
CA ASN A 79 15.90 10.89 18.05
C ASN A 79 14.70 11.56 17.36
N GLY A 80 13.51 11.42 17.94
CA GLY A 80 12.41 12.33 17.63
C GLY A 80 11.61 11.98 16.37
N TYR A 81 10.37 12.43 16.42
CA TYR A 81 9.31 12.23 15.44
C TYR A 81 9.69 12.83 14.07
N THR A 82 10.12 12.02 13.12
CA THR A 82 10.06 12.43 11.71
C THR A 82 8.67 12.11 11.18
N ASP A 83 7.94 13.16 10.82
CA ASP A 83 6.65 13.13 10.13
C ASP A 83 6.82 12.47 8.74
N ASP A 84 7.05 11.15 8.70
CA ASP A 84 7.42 10.39 7.50
C ASP A 84 6.28 10.31 6.48
N TYR A 85 5.02 10.45 6.92
CA TYR A 85 3.88 10.58 6.01
C TYR A 85 3.94 11.88 5.20
N SER A 86 4.63 12.92 5.71
CA SER A 86 4.89 14.13 4.93
C SER A 86 5.71 13.85 3.67
N LEU A 87 6.54 12.79 3.65
CA LEU A 87 7.35 12.45 2.49
C LEU A 87 6.50 11.92 1.34
N VAL A 88 5.46 11.13 1.63
CA VAL A 88 4.49 10.67 0.63
C VAL A 88 3.58 11.83 0.20
N LYS A 89 3.09 12.64 1.15
CA LYS A 89 2.24 13.81 0.86
C LYS A 89 2.93 14.91 0.03
N LYS A 90 4.26 14.94 -0.03
CA LYS A 90 5.05 15.88 -0.86
C LYS A 90 5.26 15.40 -2.31
N ARG A 91 4.94 14.14 -2.63
CA ARG A 91 5.13 13.61 -3.99
C ARG A 91 3.93 13.97 -4.86
N THR A 92 4.18 14.64 -5.98
CA THR A 92 3.15 15.02 -6.94
C THR A 92 2.89 13.96 -8.02
N ASN A 93 3.73 12.94 -8.13
CA ASN A 93 3.58 11.85 -9.09
C ASN A 93 3.32 10.54 -8.36
N VAL A 94 2.20 9.89 -8.67
CA VAL A 94 1.75 8.66 -8.01
C VAL A 94 1.63 7.52 -9.01
N LEU A 95 2.24 6.38 -8.69
CA LEU A 95 1.96 5.11 -9.34
C LEU A 95 1.12 4.26 -8.38
N LEU A 96 -0.16 4.07 -8.71
CA LEU A 96 -1.11 3.30 -7.92
C LEU A 96 -1.21 1.90 -8.49
N LEU A 97 -1.05 0.89 -7.63
CA LEU A 97 -1.17 -0.52 -8.00
C LEU A 97 -2.28 -1.16 -7.16
N GLY A 98 -3.25 -1.80 -7.79
CA GLY A 98 -4.35 -2.47 -7.11
C GLY A 98 -4.88 -3.65 -7.91
N ASP A 99 -5.59 -4.56 -7.24
CA ASP A 99 -6.25 -5.71 -7.85
C ASP A 99 -7.78 -5.60 -7.79
N HIS A 100 -8.29 -4.59 -7.06
CA HIS A 100 -9.70 -4.30 -6.93
C HIS A 100 -10.01 -2.85 -7.30
N ILE A 101 -11.19 -2.56 -7.89
CA ILE A 101 -11.62 -1.19 -8.21
C ILE A 101 -11.61 -0.27 -6.98
N GLY A 102 -11.95 -0.81 -5.82
CA GLY A 102 -11.89 -0.09 -4.54
C GLY A 102 -10.49 0.41 -4.14
N ASP A 103 -9.43 -0.12 -4.75
CA ASP A 103 -8.06 0.33 -4.51
C ASP A 103 -7.75 1.68 -5.17
N LEU A 104 -8.55 2.13 -6.14
CA LEU A 104 -8.40 3.47 -6.72
C LEU A 104 -8.52 4.58 -5.66
N GLY A 105 -9.31 4.32 -4.61
CA GLY A 105 -9.46 5.22 -3.48
C GLY A 105 -8.19 5.37 -2.64
N MET A 106 -7.18 4.50 -2.79
CA MET A 106 -5.91 4.63 -2.04
C MET A 106 -5.16 5.92 -2.36
N SER A 107 -5.45 6.54 -3.50
CA SER A 107 -4.91 7.86 -3.87
C SER A 107 -5.77 9.04 -3.40
N ASP A 108 -6.98 8.79 -2.88
CA ASP A 108 -7.84 9.84 -2.34
C ASP A 108 -7.11 10.50 -1.15
N GLY A 109 -6.98 11.82 -1.19
CA GLY A 109 -6.28 12.60 -0.15
C GLY A 109 -4.80 12.83 -0.36
N LEU A 110 -4.20 12.23 -1.38
CA LEU A 110 -2.87 12.61 -1.83
C LEU A 110 -2.98 13.85 -2.73
N ASN A 111 -2.17 14.87 -2.45
CA ASN A 111 -2.07 16.04 -3.33
C ASN A 111 -1.10 15.72 -4.48
N TYR A 112 -1.61 15.03 -5.52
CA TYR A 112 -0.84 14.66 -6.70
C TYR A 112 -1.24 15.46 -7.94
N GLU A 113 -0.27 15.70 -8.83
CA GLU A 113 -0.45 16.28 -10.16
C GLU A 113 -0.67 15.18 -11.21
N ASN A 114 0.10 14.08 -11.13
CA ASN A 114 0.01 12.97 -12.08
C ASN A 114 -0.24 11.66 -11.32
N ARG A 115 -1.13 10.83 -11.87
CA ARG A 115 -1.40 9.48 -11.38
C ARG A 115 -1.42 8.51 -12.55
N ILE A 116 -0.73 7.39 -12.41
CA ILE A 116 -0.89 6.20 -13.26
C ILE A 116 -1.46 5.10 -12.37
N ALA A 117 -2.64 4.60 -12.71
CA ALA A 117 -3.32 3.52 -12.02
C ALA A 117 -3.18 2.21 -12.82
N VAL A 118 -2.58 1.20 -12.19
CA VAL A 118 -2.38 -0.14 -12.75
C VAL A 118 -3.26 -1.13 -11.99
N GLY A 119 -4.13 -1.81 -12.73
CA GLY A 119 -5.05 -2.83 -12.22
C GLY A 119 -4.59 -4.24 -12.56
N PHE A 120 -4.57 -5.14 -11.58
CA PHE A 120 -4.34 -6.58 -11.77
C PHE A 120 -5.67 -7.33 -11.74
N LEU A 121 -6.23 -7.62 -12.91
CA LEU A 121 -7.49 -8.34 -13.04
C LEU A 121 -7.24 -9.86 -13.10
N ASN A 122 -7.28 -10.47 -11.91
CA ASN A 122 -6.93 -11.88 -11.74
C ASN A 122 -8.13 -12.82 -11.86
N ASN A 123 -9.34 -12.33 -11.58
CA ASN A 123 -10.57 -13.14 -11.50
C ASN A 123 -11.70 -12.50 -12.32
N ASN A 124 -12.67 -13.31 -12.74
CA ASN A 124 -13.89 -12.85 -13.45
C ASN A 124 -13.61 -11.95 -14.66
N ILE A 125 -12.52 -12.21 -15.40
CA ILE A 125 -11.99 -11.31 -16.44
C ILE A 125 -13.08 -10.89 -17.43
N GLU A 126 -13.83 -11.83 -18.00
CA GLU A 126 -14.86 -11.54 -18.99
C GLU A 126 -15.94 -10.55 -18.50
N LYS A 127 -16.28 -10.62 -17.22
CA LYS A 127 -17.33 -9.78 -16.62
C LYS A 127 -16.80 -8.43 -16.16
N SER A 128 -15.55 -8.37 -15.74
CA SER A 128 -14.96 -7.20 -15.08
C SER A 128 -14.01 -6.41 -15.97
N LEU A 129 -13.60 -6.94 -17.13
CA LEU A 129 -12.63 -6.30 -18.02
C LEU A 129 -13.07 -4.90 -18.44
N LYS A 130 -14.35 -4.72 -18.75
CA LYS A 130 -14.90 -3.43 -19.14
C LYS A 130 -14.73 -2.40 -18.01
N ASP A 131 -15.22 -2.73 -16.81
CA ASP A 131 -15.16 -1.84 -15.66
C ASP A 131 -13.70 -1.50 -15.27
N TYR A 132 -12.79 -2.47 -15.35
CA TYR A 132 -11.38 -2.24 -15.05
C TYR A 132 -10.69 -1.39 -16.12
N SER A 133 -11.02 -1.59 -17.40
CA SER A 133 -10.46 -0.79 -18.50
C SER A 133 -10.97 0.65 -18.49
N GLU A 134 -12.15 0.90 -17.92
CA GLU A 134 -12.68 2.26 -17.71
C GLU A 134 -12.07 2.93 -16.46
N ALA A 135 -11.63 2.15 -15.47
CA ALA A 135 -11.21 2.66 -14.17
C ALA A 135 -9.68 2.77 -13.99
N PHE A 136 -8.89 1.88 -14.60
CA PHE A 136 -7.42 1.86 -14.54
C PHE A 136 -6.81 2.29 -15.87
N ASP A 137 -5.65 2.95 -15.82
CA ASP A 137 -4.90 3.36 -17.02
C ASP A 137 -4.25 2.16 -17.73
N ILE A 138 -3.83 1.16 -16.93
CA ILE A 138 -3.22 -0.08 -17.42
C ILE A 138 -3.88 -1.25 -16.71
N VAL A 139 -4.29 -2.27 -17.46
CA VAL A 139 -4.88 -3.50 -16.89
C VAL A 139 -4.04 -4.70 -17.29
N TYR A 140 -3.51 -5.40 -16.29
CA TYR A 140 -2.87 -6.70 -16.44
C TYR A 140 -3.89 -7.81 -16.19
N LEU A 141 -3.90 -8.83 -17.05
CA LEU A 141 -4.85 -9.94 -16.98
C LEU A 141 -4.17 -11.23 -16.56
N ASN A 142 -4.93 -12.15 -15.96
CA ASN A 142 -4.52 -13.52 -15.65
C ASN A 142 -3.32 -13.61 -14.68
N ASP A 143 -3.34 -12.87 -13.56
CA ASP A 143 -2.27 -12.92 -12.55
C ASP A 143 -0.88 -12.65 -13.14
N ALA A 144 -0.81 -11.60 -13.96
CA ALA A 144 0.43 -11.23 -14.63
C ALA A 144 1.51 -10.81 -13.61
N PRO A 145 2.79 -11.08 -13.91
CA PRO A 145 3.88 -10.66 -13.04
C PRO A 145 4.07 -9.14 -13.04
N MET A 146 4.75 -8.63 -12.01
CA MET A 146 5.09 -7.20 -11.85
C MET A 146 6.13 -6.66 -12.85
N VAL A 147 6.58 -7.47 -13.83
CA VAL A 147 7.68 -7.11 -14.74
C VAL A 147 7.36 -5.83 -15.52
N GLY A 148 6.16 -5.71 -16.08
CA GLY A 148 5.79 -4.50 -16.84
C GLY A 148 5.71 -3.24 -15.97
N VAL A 149 5.36 -3.37 -14.68
CA VAL A 149 5.41 -2.24 -13.73
C VAL A 149 6.86 -1.82 -13.47
N VAL A 150 7.77 -2.79 -13.33
CA VAL A 150 9.20 -2.51 -13.12
C VAL A 150 9.83 -1.84 -14.34
N GLU A 151 9.46 -2.27 -15.55
CA GLU A 151 9.88 -1.63 -16.80
C GLU A 151 9.39 -0.18 -16.87
N LEU A 152 8.11 0.06 -16.62
CA LEU A 152 7.53 1.41 -16.57
C LEU A 152 8.27 2.32 -15.57
N VAL A 153 8.51 1.83 -14.35
CA VAL A 153 9.24 2.61 -13.33
C VAL A 153 10.68 2.92 -13.77
N SER A 154 11.32 2.00 -14.49
CA SER A 154 12.69 2.19 -15.00
C SER A 154 12.75 3.28 -16.08
N GLU A 155 11.70 3.42 -16.89
CA GLU A 155 11.59 4.48 -17.90
C GLU A 155 11.23 5.84 -17.28
N LEU A 156 10.34 5.86 -16.28
CA LEU A 156 9.92 7.09 -15.59
C LEU A 156 11.01 7.68 -14.68
N CYS A 157 11.90 6.84 -14.17
CA CYS A 157 12.99 7.21 -13.31
C CYS A 157 14.33 6.75 -13.92
N PRO A 158 14.83 7.43 -14.97
CA PRO A 158 16.08 7.07 -15.66
C PRO A 158 17.33 7.32 -14.79
#